data_AF-A0A6A5GCQ7-F1
#
_entry.id   AF-A0A6A5GCQ7-F1
#
_cell.length_a   1.000
_cell.length_b   1.000
_cell.length_c   1.000
_cell.angle_alpha   90.00
_cell.angle_beta   90.00
_cell.angle_gamma   90.00
#
_symmetry.space_group_name_H-M   'P 1'
#
loop_
_entity.id
_entity.type
_entity.pdbx_description
1 polymer ?
#
loop_
_entity_poly.entity_id
_entity_poly.type
_entity_poly.pdbx_seq_one_letter_code
_entity_poly.pdbx_strand_id
1 'polypeptide(L)'
;MIIAVHCFSILLHCIGRIIQHSSDLYLWLAPLPVCDKRQFFGICVVSRSLFTFGVYCSSFTTVFMAIERTIATNLSRKYENRKSKYGVFLVGSQILLSLLIFFFLFFGGDLPDRPVYCMFYSRKNFSTIVEIVTITSNIFSFAQCYRLYNINMTLRTTNAVTNLSQKYQIEENKTLIPILLSFTSLDFVFMVIYFMSLLIMDMLRIVKTDSTYFGLFELIQCVPVYAIVVIFVMSRVIKRIHHEKTVKLNAEVQIKDEAYFTYLKQQWSHSK
;
A
#
# COMPACT_ATOMS: atom_id res chain seq x y z
N MET A 1 1.98 -4.90 -10.61
CA MET A 1 3.40 -4.56 -10.36
C MET A 1 3.55 -3.62 -9.17
N ILE A 2 2.77 -2.52 -9.12
CA ILE A 2 2.79 -1.53 -8.03
C ILE A 2 2.56 -2.16 -6.64
N ILE A 3 1.57 -3.05 -6.48
CA ILE A 3 1.33 -3.77 -5.22
C ILE A 3 2.51 -4.65 -4.79
N ALA A 4 3.23 -5.27 -5.74
CA ALA A 4 4.40 -6.08 -5.41
C ALA A 4 5.55 -5.21 -4.84
N VAL A 5 5.74 -4.02 -5.41
CA VAL A 5 6.70 -3.03 -4.91
C VAL A 5 6.29 -2.53 -3.54
N HIS A 6 5.00 -2.32 -3.29
CA HIS A 6 4.49 -1.99 -1.96
C HIS A 6 4.84 -3.07 -0.93
N CYS A 7 4.55 -4.34 -1.23
CA CYS A 7 4.91 -5.47 -0.35
C CYS A 7 6.42 -5.55 -0.10
N PHE A 8 7.23 -5.38 -1.15
CA PHE A 8 8.68 -5.36 -1.02
C PHE A 8 9.16 -4.19 -0.15
N SER A 9 8.54 -3.01 -0.27
CA SER A 9 8.87 -1.82 0.51
C SER A 9 8.53 -1.99 1.99
N ILE A 10 7.38 -2.62 2.30
CA ILE A 10 7.03 -3.01 3.66
C ILE A 10 8.01 -4.04 4.22
N LEU A 11 8.40 -5.03 3.42
CA LEU A 11 9.36 -6.06 3.84
C LEU A 11 10.71 -5.43 4.16
N LEU A 12 11.20 -4.51 3.31
CA LEU A 12 12.39 -3.71 3.59
C LEU A 12 12.26 -2.93 4.91
N HIS A 13 11.10 -2.33 5.16
CA HIS A 13 10.83 -1.64 6.41
C HIS A 13 10.91 -2.57 7.61
N CYS A 14 10.26 -3.73 7.55
CA CYS A 14 10.29 -4.72 8.62
C CYS A 14 11.72 -5.21 8.91
N ILE A 15 12.53 -5.47 7.87
CA ILE A 15 13.93 -5.86 8.03
C ILE A 15 14.72 -4.76 8.75
N GLY A 16 14.57 -3.50 8.33
CA GLY A 16 15.23 -2.37 8.99
C GLY A 16 14.89 -2.29 10.49
N ARG A 17 13.62 -2.51 10.84
CA ARG A 17 13.16 -2.50 12.23
C ARG A 17 13.66 -3.71 13.03
N ILE A 18 13.72 -4.89 12.43
CA ILE A 18 14.31 -6.08 13.08
C ILE A 18 15.78 -5.84 13.40
N ILE A 19 16.55 -5.28 12.47
CA ILE A 19 17.97 -4.95 12.68
C ILE A 19 18.13 -3.96 13.84
N GLN A 20 17.33 -2.89 13.84
CA GLN A 20 17.35 -1.88 14.91
C GLN A 20 17.04 -2.50 16.28
N HIS A 21 15.89 -3.16 16.41
CA HIS A 21 15.43 -3.71 17.70
C HIS A 21 16.31 -4.87 18.20
N SER A 22 16.89 -5.67 17.29
CA SER A 22 17.84 -6.72 17.68
C SER A 22 19.14 -6.11 18.24
N SER A 23 19.63 -5.02 17.64
CA SER A 23 20.80 -4.27 18.13
C SER A 23 20.51 -3.59 19.49
N ASP A 24 19.34 -2.99 19.64
CA ASP A 24 18.87 -2.41 20.90
C ASP A 24 18.80 -3.47 22.00
N LEU A 25 18.19 -4.62 21.72
CA LEU A 25 18.09 -5.72 22.68
C LEU A 25 19.47 -6.28 23.06
N TYR A 26 20.36 -6.45 22.10
CA TYR A 26 21.72 -6.92 22.35
C TYR A 26 22.48 -5.99 23.30
N LEU A 27 22.48 -4.68 23.02
CA LEU A 27 23.16 -3.70 23.88
C LEU A 27 22.52 -3.57 25.26
N TRP A 28 21.21 -3.78 25.37
CA TRP A 28 20.52 -3.77 26.65
C TRP A 28 20.90 -4.96 27.53
N LEU A 29 20.95 -6.17 26.95
CA LEU A 29 21.29 -7.43 27.64
C LEU A 29 22.79 -7.61 27.90
N ALA A 30 23.64 -6.97 27.10
CA ALA A 30 25.09 -7.08 27.26
C ALA A 30 25.55 -6.54 28.63
N PRO A 31 26.57 -7.16 29.26
CA PRO A 31 27.16 -6.70 30.52
C PRO A 31 28.09 -5.51 30.28
N LEU A 32 27.57 -4.46 29.65
CA LEU A 32 28.27 -3.22 29.34
C LEU A 32 27.89 -2.12 30.36
N PRO A 33 28.81 -1.21 30.68
CA PRO A 33 28.48 -0.03 31.48
C PRO A 33 27.45 0.84 30.74
N VAL A 34 26.62 1.56 31.51
CA VAL A 34 25.44 2.30 31.00
C VAL A 34 25.79 3.25 29.85
N CYS A 35 26.95 3.91 29.91
CA CYS A 35 27.40 4.85 28.87
C CYS A 35 27.74 4.20 27.53
N ASP A 36 28.06 2.90 27.52
CA ASP A 36 28.42 2.12 26.34
C ASP A 36 27.25 1.34 25.73
N LYS A 37 26.07 1.37 26.37
CA LYS A 37 24.82 0.80 25.82
C LYS A 37 24.21 1.64 24.69
N ARG A 38 24.93 2.63 24.16
CA ARG A 38 24.48 3.51 23.07
C ARG A 38 24.63 2.80 21.72
N GLN A 39 23.77 3.16 20.77
CA GLN A 39 23.80 2.53 19.46
C GLN A 39 25.01 2.90 18.62
N PHE A 40 25.44 1.94 17.81
CA PHE A 40 26.48 2.14 16.81
C PHE A 40 25.93 2.97 15.63
N PHE A 41 26.67 3.99 15.24
CA PHE A 41 26.34 4.87 14.12
C PHE A 41 26.01 4.09 12.83
N GLY A 42 26.84 3.11 12.45
CA GLY A 42 26.66 2.35 11.21
C GLY A 42 25.36 1.53 11.19
N ILE A 43 25.02 0.87 12.30
CA ILE A 43 23.76 0.11 12.43
C ILE A 43 22.57 1.05 12.31
N CYS A 44 22.67 2.22 12.94
CA CYS A 44 21.66 3.26 12.90
C CYS A 44 21.40 3.78 11.48
N VAL A 45 22.46 4.03 10.72
CA VAL A 45 22.36 4.46 9.32
C VAL A 45 21.71 3.39 8.46
N VAL A 46 22.14 2.14 8.59
CA VAL A 46 21.61 1.03 7.78
C VAL A 46 20.13 0.79 8.09
N SER A 47 19.78 0.58 9.36
CA SER A 47 18.41 0.28 9.77
C SER A 47 17.44 1.39 9.35
N ARG A 48 17.84 2.65 9.58
CA ARG A 48 17.04 3.84 9.26
C ARG A 48 16.90 4.08 7.78
N SER A 49 17.93 3.79 6.99
CA SER A 49 17.81 3.84 5.53
C SER A 49 16.75 2.87 5.02
N LEU A 50 16.77 1.63 5.50
CA LEU A 50 15.83 0.59 5.07
C LEU A 50 14.38 0.94 5.43
N PHE A 51 14.12 1.31 6.70
CA PHE A 51 12.76 1.58 7.13
C PHE A 51 12.21 2.93 6.64
N THR A 52 13.06 3.94 6.48
CA THR A 52 12.65 5.25 5.95
C THR A 52 12.32 5.14 4.46
N PHE A 53 13.21 4.53 3.67
CA PHE A 53 12.93 4.29 2.26
C PHE A 53 11.68 3.43 2.07
N GLY A 54 11.55 2.34 2.86
CA GLY A 54 10.42 1.44 2.79
C GLY A 54 9.08 2.13 3.05
N VAL A 55 9.00 3.03 4.03
CA VAL A 55 7.74 3.72 4.36
C VAL A 55 7.37 4.78 3.33
N TYR A 56 8.32 5.54 2.79
CA TYR A 56 8.03 6.50 1.74
C TYR A 56 7.70 5.81 0.41
N CYS A 57 8.36 4.68 0.09
CA CYS A 57 8.02 3.91 -1.10
C CYS A 57 6.62 3.30 -1.00
N SER A 58 6.23 2.77 0.18
CA SER A 58 4.88 2.27 0.38
C SER A 58 3.85 3.40 0.38
N SER A 59 4.13 4.57 0.95
CA SER A 59 3.17 5.68 1.05
C SER A 59 2.74 6.30 -0.27
N PHE A 60 3.60 6.28 -1.29
CA PHE A 60 3.24 6.75 -2.63
C PHE A 60 2.55 5.68 -3.48
N THR A 61 2.37 4.45 -2.98
CA THR A 61 1.71 3.36 -3.72
C THR A 61 0.27 3.74 -4.10
N THR A 62 -0.51 4.31 -3.17
CA THR A 62 -1.87 4.81 -3.44
C THR A 62 -1.90 5.83 -4.58
N VAL A 63 -0.92 6.73 -4.60
CA VAL A 63 -0.79 7.80 -5.60
C VAL A 63 -0.51 7.22 -6.98
N PHE A 64 0.49 6.36 -7.10
CA PHE A 64 0.82 5.70 -8.37
C PHE A 64 -0.29 4.76 -8.84
N MET A 65 -1.01 4.10 -7.94
CA MET A 65 -2.21 3.34 -8.29
C MET A 65 -3.31 4.25 -8.83
N ALA A 66 -3.57 5.41 -8.21
CA ALA A 66 -4.57 6.37 -8.69
C ALA A 66 -4.22 6.89 -10.10
N ILE A 67 -2.93 7.16 -10.36
CA ILE A 67 -2.43 7.55 -11.67
C ILE A 67 -2.61 6.42 -12.68
N GLU A 68 -2.18 5.19 -12.35
CA GLU A 68 -2.35 4.01 -13.22
C GLU A 68 -3.83 3.83 -13.60
N ARG A 69 -4.74 3.93 -12.64
CA ARG A 69 -6.18 3.78 -12.86
C ARG A 69 -6.77 4.92 -13.67
N THR A 70 -6.29 6.15 -13.47
CA THR A 70 -6.70 7.30 -14.29
C THR A 70 -6.28 7.09 -15.75
N ILE A 71 -5.05 6.64 -16.00
CA ILE A 71 -4.55 6.33 -17.33
C ILE A 71 -5.34 5.18 -17.97
N ALA A 72 -5.58 4.11 -17.21
CA ALA A 72 -6.32 2.95 -17.70
C ALA A 72 -7.78 3.30 -18.08
N THR A 73 -8.45 4.16 -17.31
CA THR A 73 -9.82 4.60 -17.61
C THR A 73 -9.88 5.58 -18.78
N ASN A 74 -9.00 6.58 -18.84
CA ASN A 74 -9.04 7.60 -19.89
C ASN A 74 -8.46 7.14 -21.23
N LEU A 75 -7.49 6.23 -21.21
CA LEU A 75 -6.74 5.77 -22.40
C LEU A 75 -6.84 4.24 -22.58
N SER A 76 -8.00 3.66 -22.29
CA SER A 76 -8.24 2.20 -22.26
C SER A 76 -7.64 1.45 -23.46
N ARG A 77 -7.90 1.92 -24.69
CA ARG A 77 -7.41 1.30 -25.94
C ARG A 77 -5.88 1.32 -26.09
N LYS A 78 -5.21 2.40 -25.65
CA LYS A 78 -3.74 2.52 -25.72
C LYS A 78 -3.07 1.78 -24.56
N TYR A 79 -3.72 1.78 -23.39
CA TYR A 79 -3.25 1.12 -22.19
C TYR A 79 -3.20 -0.40 -22.38
N GLU A 80 -4.21 -1.00 -23.00
CA GLU A 80 -4.26 -2.46 -23.24
C GLU A 80 -3.04 -2.97 -24.02
N ASN A 81 -2.66 -2.27 -25.08
CA ASN A 81 -1.51 -2.62 -25.91
C ASN A 81 -0.15 -2.35 -25.24
N ARG A 82 -0.10 -1.52 -24.19
CA ARG A 82 1.17 -1.05 -23.57
C ARG A 82 1.19 -1.18 -22.05
N LYS A 83 0.30 -1.99 -21.46
CA LYS A 83 0.11 -2.11 -20.00
C LYS A 83 1.42 -2.34 -19.23
N SER A 84 2.28 -3.20 -19.76
CA SER A 84 3.58 -3.51 -19.15
C SER A 84 4.52 -2.31 -19.13
N LYS A 85 4.61 -1.55 -20.24
CA LYS A 85 5.50 -0.37 -20.34
C LYS A 85 5.08 0.73 -19.36
N TYR A 86 3.78 1.02 -19.27
CA TYR A 86 3.26 2.00 -18.31
C TYR A 86 3.49 1.54 -16.87
N GLY A 87 3.25 0.26 -16.56
CA GLY A 87 3.50 -0.29 -15.23
C GLY A 87 4.97 -0.19 -14.80
N VAL A 88 5.92 -0.51 -15.69
CA VAL A 88 7.36 -0.38 -15.42
C VAL A 88 7.77 1.08 -15.21
N PHE A 89 7.28 1.98 -16.07
CA PHE A 89 7.56 3.41 -15.95
C PHE A 89 7.05 3.99 -14.61
N LEU A 90 5.82 3.66 -14.22
CA LEU A 90 5.22 4.12 -12.96
C LEU A 90 5.99 3.59 -11.75
N VAL A 91 6.36 2.30 -11.74
CA VAL A 91 7.16 1.71 -10.67
C VAL A 91 8.55 2.36 -10.58
N GLY A 92 9.22 2.57 -11.71
CA GLY A 92 10.53 3.25 -11.72
C GLY A 92 10.43 4.67 -11.16
N SER A 93 9.36 5.39 -11.51
CA SER A 93 9.08 6.74 -11.01
C SER A 93 8.78 6.75 -9.51
N GLN A 94 8.05 5.75 -9.00
CA GLN A 94 7.78 5.58 -7.57
C GLN A 94 9.08 5.40 -6.78
N ILE A 95 9.93 4.47 -7.21
CA ILE A 95 11.22 4.20 -6.55
C ILE A 95 12.12 5.45 -6.59
N LEU A 96 12.19 6.12 -7.73
CA LEU A 96 13.00 7.33 -7.89
C LEU A 96 12.53 8.45 -6.95
N LEU A 97 11.22 8.69 -6.87
CA LEU A 97 10.65 9.70 -5.97
C LEU A 97 11.00 9.39 -4.51
N SER A 98 10.85 8.14 -4.09
CA SER A 98 11.17 7.71 -2.73
C SER A 98 12.67 7.81 -2.42
N LEU A 99 13.54 7.52 -3.39
CA LEU A 99 14.99 7.72 -3.25
C LEU A 99 15.35 9.20 -3.11
N LEU A 100 14.72 10.09 -3.88
CA LEU A 100 14.94 11.53 -3.77
C LEU A 100 14.52 12.06 -2.39
N ILE A 101 13.33 11.68 -1.92
CA ILE A 101 12.85 12.06 -0.59
C ILE A 101 13.81 11.53 0.49
N PHE A 102 14.18 10.26 0.40
CA PHE A 102 15.16 9.65 1.30
C PHE A 102 16.49 10.42 1.31
N PHE A 103 17.04 10.76 0.13
CA PHE A 103 18.29 11.50 0.01
C PHE A 103 18.22 12.86 0.71
N PHE A 104 17.17 13.64 0.48
CA PHE A 104 17.03 14.96 1.12
C PHE A 104 16.80 14.86 2.63
N LEU A 105 16.08 13.85 3.10
CA LEU A 105 15.90 13.61 4.54
C LEU A 105 17.21 13.16 5.20
N PHE A 106 18.01 12.34 4.52
CA PHE A 106 19.25 11.80 5.04
C PHE A 106 20.35 12.86 5.10
N PHE A 107 20.62 13.57 4.00
CA PHE A 107 21.60 14.66 3.95
C PHE A 107 21.13 15.94 4.66
N GLY A 108 19.84 16.02 5.00
CA GLY A 108 19.27 17.11 5.79
C GLY A 108 19.39 16.92 7.30
N GLY A 109 19.70 15.70 7.77
CA GLY A 109 19.72 15.34 9.18
C GLY A 109 21.13 15.24 9.74
N ASP A 110 21.35 15.84 10.91
CA ASP A 110 22.57 15.64 11.68
C ASP A 110 22.41 14.41 12.58
N LEU A 111 23.40 13.52 12.59
CA LEU A 111 23.46 12.39 13.53
C LEU A 111 24.75 12.50 14.37
N PRO A 112 24.65 12.52 15.71
CA PRO A 112 25.84 12.52 16.56
C PRO A 112 26.56 11.17 16.48
N ASP A 113 27.88 11.16 16.73
CA ASP A 113 28.72 9.94 16.66
C ASP A 113 28.22 8.78 17.54
N ARG A 114 27.57 9.10 18.68
CA ARG A 114 26.88 8.14 19.53
C ARG A 114 25.48 8.62 19.91
N PRO A 115 24.46 8.33 19.10
CA PRO A 115 23.09 8.75 19.40
C PRO A 115 22.52 7.96 20.58
N VAL A 116 21.76 8.64 21.44
CA VAL A 116 21.02 8.01 22.55
C VAL A 116 19.92 7.11 22.00
N TYR A 117 19.35 7.49 20.86
CA TYR A 117 18.34 6.74 20.14
C TYR A 117 18.50 7.00 18.63
N CYS A 118 18.16 6.02 17.79
CA CYS A 118 18.36 6.08 16.33
C CYS A 118 17.42 7.03 15.58
N MET A 119 17.57 8.32 15.87
CA MET A 119 16.79 9.42 15.31
C MET A 119 17.71 10.44 14.63
N PHE A 120 17.44 10.75 13.36
CA PHE A 120 18.07 11.89 12.68
C PHE A 120 17.47 13.18 13.21
N TYR A 121 18.34 14.10 13.62
CA TYR A 121 17.92 15.44 13.95
C TYR A 121 17.84 16.26 12.66
N SER A 122 16.70 16.20 11.97
CA SER A 122 16.41 17.23 10.97
C SER A 122 16.08 18.52 11.72
N ARG A 123 16.94 19.54 11.59
CA ARG A 123 16.62 20.92 11.99
C ARG A 123 15.86 21.67 10.89
N LYS A 124 15.63 21.02 9.74
CA LYS A 124 15.07 21.63 8.55
C LYS A 124 13.58 21.33 8.45
N ASN A 125 12.79 22.33 8.05
CA ASN A 125 11.35 22.24 7.73
C ASN A 125 11.00 21.20 6.64
N PHE A 126 12.01 20.60 6.00
CA PHE A 126 11.83 19.64 4.93
C PHE A 126 11.05 18.39 5.36
N SER A 127 11.28 17.84 6.57
CA SER A 127 10.52 16.67 7.06
C SER A 127 9.03 16.98 7.15
N THR A 128 8.71 18.10 7.81
CA THR A 128 7.33 18.57 7.97
C THR A 128 6.67 18.84 6.61
N ILE A 129 7.38 19.45 5.67
CA ILE A 129 6.87 19.68 4.30
C ILE A 129 6.58 18.35 3.60
N VAL A 130 7.51 17.39 3.65
CA VAL A 130 7.34 16.07 3.03
C VAL A 130 6.14 15.32 3.65
N GLU A 131 5.96 15.38 4.96
CA GLU A 131 4.82 14.77 5.65
C GLU A 131 3.49 15.38 5.19
N ILE A 132 3.38 16.72 5.15
CA ILE A 132 2.19 17.44 4.64
C ILE A 132 1.90 17.08 3.19
N VAL A 133 2.92 17.08 2.32
CA VAL A 133 2.78 16.70 0.90
C VAL A 133 2.32 15.25 0.77
N THR A 134 2.86 14.35 1.60
CA THR A 134 2.50 12.93 1.57
C THR A 134 1.04 12.73 1.98
N ILE A 135 0.58 13.39 3.05
CA ILE A 135 -0.82 13.33 3.51
C ILE A 135 -1.77 13.87 2.45
N THR A 136 -1.51 15.08 1.94
CA THR A 136 -2.38 15.74 0.94
C THR A 136 -2.44 14.95 -0.37
N SER A 137 -1.32 14.40 -0.83
CA SER A 137 -1.26 13.53 -2.01
C SER A 137 -2.06 12.23 -1.83
N ASN A 138 -2.04 11.62 -0.65
CA ASN A 138 -2.79 10.41 -0.33
C ASN A 138 -4.30 10.68 -0.29
N ILE A 139 -4.73 11.80 0.30
CA ILE A 139 -6.14 12.23 0.29
C ILE A 139 -6.64 12.46 -1.14
N PHE A 140 -5.90 13.21 -1.94
CA PHE A 140 -6.27 13.46 -3.33
C PHE A 140 -6.35 12.17 -4.14
N SER A 141 -5.37 11.28 -3.97
CA SER A 141 -5.30 10.00 -4.69
C SER A 141 -6.42 9.05 -4.28
N PHE A 142 -6.77 8.99 -3.00
CA PHE A 142 -7.91 8.22 -2.52
C PHE A 142 -9.23 8.75 -3.09
N ALA A 143 -9.45 10.07 -3.06
CA ALA A 143 -10.63 10.69 -3.64
C ALA A 143 -10.75 10.40 -5.16
N GLN A 144 -9.62 10.47 -5.88
CA GLN A 144 -9.57 10.17 -7.30
C GLN A 144 -9.85 8.68 -7.59
N CYS A 145 -9.26 7.76 -6.82
CA CYS A 145 -9.54 6.33 -6.91
C CYS A 145 -11.02 6.02 -6.66
N TYR A 146 -11.62 6.64 -5.64
CA TYR A 146 -13.04 6.47 -5.33
C TYR A 146 -13.95 7.01 -6.43
N ARG A 147 -13.63 8.20 -6.98
CA ARG A 147 -14.35 8.77 -8.12
C ARG A 147 -14.31 7.85 -9.34
N LEU A 148 -13.12 7.36 -9.71
CA LEU A 148 -12.94 6.44 -10.83
C LEU A 148 -13.64 5.10 -10.61
N TYR A 149 -13.67 4.61 -9.37
CA TYR A 149 -14.43 3.41 -9.01
C TYR A 149 -15.92 3.58 -9.33
N ASN A 150 -16.52 4.71 -8.92
CA ASN A 150 -17.93 4.99 -9.18
C ASN A 150 -18.23 5.11 -10.68
N ILE A 151 -17.37 5.81 -11.44
CA ILE A 151 -17.52 5.94 -12.90
C ILE A 151 -17.43 4.56 -13.58
N ASN A 152 -16.46 3.72 -13.20
CA ASN A 152 -16.31 2.38 -13.77
C ASN A 152 -17.51 1.48 -13.42
N MET A 153 -18.10 1.63 -12.22
CA MET A 153 -19.31 0.90 -11.84
C MET A 153 -20.53 1.33 -12.67
N THR A 154 -20.70 2.63 -12.92
CA THR A 154 -21.79 3.16 -13.75
C THR A 154 -21.64 2.77 -15.22
N LEU A 155 -20.46 2.94 -15.82
CA LEU A 155 -20.22 2.55 -17.22
C LEU A 155 -20.45 1.06 -17.46
N ARG A 156 -20.32 0.25 -16.43
CA ARG A 156 -20.54 -1.19 -16.50
C ARG A 156 -22.01 -1.59 -16.48
N THR A 157 -22.87 -0.86 -15.79
CA THR A 157 -24.32 -1.14 -15.78
C THR A 157 -25.00 -0.65 -17.05
N THR A 158 -24.44 0.35 -17.73
CA THR A 158 -25.05 0.95 -18.94
C THR A 158 -24.61 0.33 -20.26
N ASN A 159 -23.47 -0.38 -20.32
CA ASN A 159 -22.94 -0.90 -21.58
C ASN A 159 -23.46 -2.32 -21.92
N ALA A 160 -24.28 -2.41 -22.98
CA ALA A 160 -24.59 -3.64 -23.70
C ALA A 160 -23.33 -4.14 -24.43
N VAL A 161 -22.80 -5.29 -24.01
CA VAL A 161 -21.50 -5.80 -24.47
C VAL A 161 -21.62 -6.42 -25.86
N THR A 162 -20.88 -5.91 -26.85
CA THR A 162 -20.89 -6.42 -28.23
C THR A 162 -19.73 -7.37 -28.56
N ASN A 163 -18.61 -7.34 -27.82
CA ASN A 163 -17.41 -8.17 -28.09
C ASN A 163 -16.99 -9.09 -26.91
N LEU A 164 -16.56 -10.32 -27.21
CA LEU A 164 -16.12 -11.33 -26.22
C LEU A 164 -14.93 -10.86 -25.35
N SER A 165 -13.94 -10.19 -25.95
CA SER A 165 -12.78 -9.65 -25.20
C SER A 165 -13.21 -8.61 -24.16
N GLN A 166 -14.14 -7.73 -24.52
CA GLN A 166 -14.69 -6.74 -23.59
C GLN A 166 -15.50 -7.40 -22.47
N LYS A 167 -16.23 -8.48 -22.76
CA LYS A 167 -16.94 -9.28 -21.75
C LYS A 167 -15.98 -9.89 -20.73
N TYR A 168 -14.88 -10.48 -21.22
CA TYR A 168 -13.85 -11.07 -20.37
C TYR A 168 -13.18 -10.02 -19.47
N GLN A 169 -12.81 -8.86 -20.03
CA GLN A 169 -12.27 -7.75 -19.25
C GLN A 169 -13.24 -7.24 -18.17
N ILE A 170 -14.55 -7.16 -18.47
CA ILE A 170 -15.56 -6.74 -17.50
C ILE A 170 -15.69 -7.76 -16.35
N GLU A 171 -15.59 -9.06 -16.64
CA GLU A 171 -15.60 -10.13 -15.63
C GLU A 171 -14.35 -10.15 -14.76
N GLU A 172 -13.17 -9.99 -15.36
CA GLU A 172 -11.91 -9.90 -14.61
C GLU A 172 -11.92 -8.66 -13.69
N ASN A 173 -12.36 -7.52 -14.23
CA ASN A 173 -12.50 -6.27 -13.50
C ASN A 173 -13.55 -6.33 -12.38
N LYS A 174 -14.61 -7.16 -12.50
CA LYS A 174 -15.60 -7.40 -11.42
C LYS A 174 -14.95 -7.88 -10.12
N THR A 175 -13.87 -8.64 -10.25
CA THR A 175 -13.19 -9.31 -9.14
C THR A 175 -12.04 -8.46 -8.62
N LEU A 176 -11.27 -7.85 -9.52
CA LEU A 176 -10.12 -7.03 -9.18
C LEU A 176 -10.49 -5.68 -8.57
N ILE A 177 -11.50 -5.00 -9.08
CA ILE A 177 -11.83 -3.64 -8.66
C ILE A 177 -12.20 -3.55 -7.16
N PRO A 178 -13.05 -4.43 -6.60
CA PRO A 178 -13.33 -4.44 -5.16
C PRO A 178 -12.09 -4.74 -4.30
N ILE A 179 -11.24 -5.68 -4.74
CA ILE A 179 -9.98 -6.03 -4.05
C ILE A 179 -9.07 -4.80 -3.99
N LEU A 180 -8.88 -4.13 -5.13
CA LEU A 180 -8.07 -2.92 -5.21
C LEU A 180 -8.63 -1.78 -4.37
N LEU A 181 -9.96 -1.59 -4.35
CA LEU A 181 -10.57 -0.57 -3.51
C LEU A 181 -10.36 -0.88 -2.02
N SER A 182 -10.60 -2.12 -1.58
CA SER A 182 -10.35 -2.53 -0.19
C SER A 182 -8.89 -2.31 0.21
N PHE A 183 -7.94 -2.69 -0.64
CA PHE A 183 -6.51 -2.45 -0.41
C PHE A 183 -6.21 -0.96 -0.30
N THR A 184 -6.65 -0.15 -1.27
CA THR A 184 -6.37 1.29 -1.31
C THR A 184 -6.99 2.02 -0.12
N SER A 185 -8.17 1.60 0.34
CA SER A 185 -8.81 2.16 1.56
C SER A 185 -8.01 1.86 2.83
N LEU A 186 -7.54 0.62 2.99
CA LEU A 186 -6.73 0.25 4.15
C LEU A 186 -5.40 1.00 4.17
N ASP A 187 -4.72 1.04 3.01
CA ASP A 187 -3.45 1.75 2.83
C ASP A 187 -3.63 3.25 3.09
N PHE A 188 -4.69 3.87 2.54
CA PHE A 188 -5.02 5.27 2.79
C PHE A 188 -5.21 5.57 4.28
N VAL A 189 -6.04 4.80 4.99
CA VAL A 189 -6.31 5.01 6.42
C VAL A 189 -5.01 4.88 7.22
N PHE A 190 -4.21 3.86 6.93
CA PHE A 190 -2.93 3.66 7.61
C PHE A 190 -1.96 4.82 7.34
N MET A 191 -1.74 5.20 6.08
CA MET A 191 -0.80 6.25 5.71
C MET A 191 -1.19 7.60 6.31
N VAL A 192 -2.48 7.97 6.28
CA VAL A 192 -2.94 9.22 6.90
C VAL A 192 -2.69 9.19 8.40
N ILE A 193 -3.07 8.13 9.11
CA ILE A 193 -2.83 8.04 10.55
C ILE A 193 -1.34 8.11 10.85
N TYR A 194 -0.52 7.34 10.13
CA TYR A 194 0.92 7.27 10.32
C TYR A 194 1.60 8.65 10.15
N PHE A 195 1.37 9.33 9.02
CA PHE A 195 2.00 10.63 8.77
C PHE A 195 1.41 11.75 9.63
N MET A 196 0.12 11.70 9.98
CA MET A 196 -0.47 12.64 10.94
C MET A 196 0.16 12.48 12.33
N SER A 197 0.36 11.24 12.78
CA SER A 197 1.05 10.97 14.05
C SER A 197 2.51 11.44 14.02
N LEU A 198 3.23 11.25 12.91
CA LEU A 198 4.59 11.80 12.75
C LEU A 198 4.61 13.32 12.82
N LEU A 199 3.66 13.99 12.15
CA LEU A 199 3.56 15.44 12.15
C LEU A 199 3.25 15.99 13.56
N ILE A 200 2.35 15.34 14.29
CA ILE A 200 2.08 15.68 15.71
C ILE A 200 3.35 15.51 16.55
N MET A 201 4.13 14.44 16.33
CA MET A 201 5.38 14.21 17.05
C MET A 201 6.45 15.24 16.71
N ASP A 202 6.55 15.70 15.46
CA ASP A 202 7.47 16.77 15.07
C ASP A 202 7.10 18.10 15.74
N MET A 203 5.79 18.39 15.87
CA MET A 203 5.31 19.56 16.61
C MET A 203 5.58 19.46 18.13
N LEU A 204 5.30 18.30 18.74
CA LEU A 204 5.51 18.07 20.18
C LEU A 204 7.00 18.09 20.56
N ARG A 205 7.89 17.72 19.63
CA ARG A 205 9.34 17.76 19.82
C ARG A 205 9.85 19.15 20.18
N ILE A 206 9.21 20.22 19.67
CA ILE A 206 9.57 21.60 19.98
C ILE A 206 9.37 21.89 21.48
N VAL A 207 8.46 21.16 22.14
CA VAL A 207 8.02 21.43 23.51
C VAL A 207 8.63 20.45 24.54
N LYS A 208 8.90 19.19 24.17
CA LYS A 208 9.31 18.15 25.14
C LYS A 208 10.30 17.14 24.55
N THR A 209 11.41 16.90 25.25
CA THR A 209 12.49 15.95 24.84
C THR A 209 12.75 14.88 25.91
N ASP A 210 11.68 14.36 26.52
CA ASP A 210 11.75 13.37 27.59
C ASP A 210 11.72 11.92 27.08
N SER A 211 12.00 10.93 27.94
CA SER A 211 11.91 9.50 27.62
C SER A 211 10.54 9.06 27.07
N THR A 212 9.46 9.72 27.48
CA THR A 212 8.10 9.50 26.95
C THR A 212 7.99 9.80 25.46
N TYR A 213 8.75 10.78 24.95
CA TYR A 213 8.76 11.13 23.54
C TYR A 213 9.28 9.96 22.68
N PHE A 214 10.37 9.33 23.10
CA PHE A 214 10.95 8.18 22.38
C PHE A 214 10.02 6.96 22.40
N GLY A 215 9.34 6.70 23.53
CA GLY A 215 8.35 5.62 23.61
C GLY A 215 7.15 5.84 22.68
N LEU A 216 6.62 7.06 22.60
CA LEU A 216 5.54 7.41 21.67
C LEU A 216 5.97 7.33 20.21
N PHE A 217 7.19 7.78 19.91
CA PHE A 217 7.76 7.71 18.57
C PHE A 217 7.87 6.27 18.08
N GLU A 218 8.33 5.36 18.94
CA GLU A 218 8.40 3.92 18.66
C GLU A 218 7.02 3.30 18.40
N LEU A 219 6.01 3.69 19.17
CA LEU A 219 4.64 3.21 19.01
C LEU A 219 4.07 3.60 17.62
N ILE A 220 4.34 4.83 17.18
CA ILE A 220 3.89 5.34 15.89
C ILE A 220 4.59 4.64 14.73
N GLN A 221 5.88 4.30 14.89
CA GLN A 221 6.68 3.61 13.87
C GLN A 221 6.43 2.10 13.76
N CYS A 222 5.28 1.61 14.24
CA CYS A 222 4.92 0.21 14.22
C CYS A 222 4.27 -0.25 12.89
N VAL A 223 4.91 0.04 11.76
CA VAL A 223 4.50 -0.42 10.42
C VAL A 223 4.37 -1.96 10.29
N PRO A 224 5.14 -2.80 11.03
CA PRO A 224 4.91 -4.24 11.01
C PRO A 224 3.49 -4.66 11.42
N VAL A 225 2.83 -3.92 12.31
CA VAL A 225 1.43 -4.19 12.68
C VAL A 225 0.51 -3.98 11.47
N TYR A 226 0.74 -2.92 10.69
CA TYR A 226 0.03 -2.69 9.44
C TYR A 226 0.21 -3.83 8.44
N ALA A 227 1.44 -4.35 8.28
CA ALA A 227 1.70 -5.48 7.39
C ALA A 227 0.84 -6.70 7.75
N ILE A 228 0.74 -7.04 9.05
CA ILE A 228 -0.08 -8.15 9.54
C ILE A 228 -1.57 -7.88 9.27
N VAL A 229 -2.05 -6.67 9.58
CA VAL A 229 -3.46 -6.29 9.36
C VAL A 229 -3.82 -6.38 7.88
N VAL A 230 -2.99 -5.86 6.97
CA VAL A 230 -3.22 -5.92 5.53
C VAL A 230 -3.28 -7.36 5.05
N ILE A 231 -2.30 -8.20 5.41
CA ILE A 231 -2.29 -9.62 5.01
C ILE A 231 -3.57 -10.31 5.45
N PHE A 232 -3.98 -10.09 6.70
CA PHE A 232 -5.17 -10.71 7.26
C PHE A 232 -6.46 -10.24 6.59
N VAL A 233 -6.65 -8.93 6.46
CA VAL A 233 -7.87 -8.35 5.87
C VAL A 233 -7.96 -8.70 4.38
N MET A 234 -6.86 -8.56 3.63
CA MET A 234 -6.84 -8.88 2.20
C MET A 234 -7.07 -10.36 1.94
N SER A 235 -6.52 -11.25 2.78
CA SER A 235 -6.80 -12.70 2.69
C SER A 235 -8.29 -13.00 2.85
N ARG A 236 -8.97 -12.31 3.78
CA ARG A 236 -10.43 -12.47 3.97
C ARG A 236 -11.22 -11.91 2.79
N VAL A 237 -10.85 -10.73 2.28
CA VAL A 237 -11.52 -10.11 1.12
C VAL A 237 -11.38 -10.99 -0.12
N ILE A 238 -10.18 -11.50 -0.41
CA ILE A 238 -9.93 -12.38 -1.56
C ILE A 238 -10.74 -13.68 -1.43
N LYS A 239 -10.72 -14.33 -0.26
CA LYS A 239 -11.51 -15.56 -0.01
C LYS A 239 -13.00 -15.32 -0.19
N ARG A 240 -13.54 -14.23 0.37
CA ARG A 240 -14.95 -13.85 0.23
C ARG A 240 -15.34 -13.70 -1.23
N ILE A 241 -14.56 -12.95 -2.01
CA ILE A 241 -14.85 -12.70 -3.42
C ILE A 241 -14.75 -13.99 -4.25
N HIS A 242 -13.77 -14.84 -3.97
CA HIS A 242 -13.64 -16.13 -4.65
C HIS A 242 -14.82 -17.07 -4.34
N HIS A 243 -15.27 -17.08 -3.09
CA HIS A 243 -16.46 -17.83 -2.69
C HIS A 243 -17.72 -17.32 -3.38
N GLU A 244 -17.97 -16.00 -3.37
CA GLU A 244 -19.11 -15.38 -4.06
C GLU A 244 -19.11 -15.68 -5.58
N LYS A 245 -17.92 -15.73 -6.19
CA LYS A 245 -17.78 -16.10 -7.61
C LYS A 245 -18.13 -17.57 -7.86
N THR A 246 -17.66 -18.46 -6.99
CA THR A 246 -17.91 -19.91 -7.10
C THR A 246 -19.40 -20.24 -6.91
N VAL A 247 -20.05 -19.62 -5.92
CA VAL A 247 -21.49 -19.81 -5.66
C VAL A 247 -22.32 -19.31 -6.85
N LYS A 248 -22.02 -18.13 -7.41
CA LYS A 248 -22.72 -17.62 -8.59
C LYS A 248 -22.53 -18.49 -9.82
N LEU A 249 -21.30 -18.98 -10.05
CA LEU A 249 -21.01 -19.88 -11.16
C LEU A 249 -21.81 -21.19 -11.04
N ASN A 250 -21.83 -21.80 -9.84
CA ASN A 250 -22.59 -23.02 -9.61
C ASN A 250 -24.10 -22.81 -9.83
N ALA A 251 -24.65 -21.68 -9.37
CA ALA A 251 -26.05 -21.33 -9.61
C ALA A 251 -26.37 -21.14 -11.11
N GLU A 252 -25.50 -20.45 -11.86
CA GLU A 252 -25.67 -20.26 -13.31
C GLU A 252 -25.55 -21.56 -14.10
N VAL A 253 -24.69 -22.49 -13.68
CA VAL A 253 -24.55 -23.83 -14.29
C VAL A 253 -25.82 -24.65 -14.02
N GLN A 254 -26.31 -24.69 -12.78
CA GLN A 254 -27.53 -25.42 -12.43
C GLN A 254 -28.76 -24.94 -13.21
N ILE A 255 -28.94 -23.63 -13.36
CA ILE A 255 -30.06 -23.06 -14.14
C ILE A 255 -29.97 -23.45 -15.62
N LYS A 256 -28.77 -23.52 -16.20
CA LYS A 256 -28.57 -23.95 -17.59
C LYS A 256 -28.86 -25.43 -17.79
N ASP A 257 -28.46 -26.27 -16.85
CA ASP A 257 -28.74 -27.71 -16.91
C ASP A 257 -30.26 -27.94 -16.87
N GLU A 258 -30.98 -27.33 -15.92
CA GLU A 258 -32.44 -27.44 -15.83
C GLU A 258 -33.14 -26.92 -17.09
N ALA A 259 -32.72 -25.77 -17.63
CA ALA A 259 -33.28 -25.21 -18.85
C ALA A 259 -33.00 -26.10 -20.08
N TYR A 260 -31.81 -26.70 -20.16
CA TYR A 260 -31.41 -27.62 -21.23
C TYR A 260 -32.25 -28.90 -21.20
N PHE A 261 -32.41 -29.52 -20.03
CA PHE A 261 -33.27 -30.71 -19.87
C PHE A 261 -34.74 -30.41 -20.17
N THR A 262 -35.22 -29.22 -19.80
CA THR A 262 -36.59 -28.79 -20.09
C THR A 262 -36.80 -28.61 -21.60
N TYR A 263 -35.84 -28.00 -22.30
CA TYR A 263 -35.89 -27.82 -23.76
C TYR A 263 -35.83 -29.16 -24.51
N LEU A 264 -34.94 -30.07 -24.10
CA LEU A 264 -34.87 -31.43 -24.63
C LEU A 264 -36.19 -32.18 -24.46
N LYS A 265 -36.81 -32.07 -23.28
CA LYS A 265 -38.11 -32.70 -22.99
C LYS A 265 -39.22 -32.15 -23.89
N GLN A 266 -39.22 -30.84 -24.15
CA GLN A 266 -40.15 -30.20 -25.09
C GLN A 266 -39.96 -30.68 -26.54
N GLN A 267 -38.72 -30.77 -27.02
CA GLN A 267 -38.43 -31.29 -28.37
C GLN A 267 -38.87 -32.75 -28.53
N TRP A 268 -38.64 -33.59 -27.51
CA TRP A 268 -39.11 -34.97 -27.53
C TRP A 268 -40.63 -35.11 -27.48
N SER A 269 -41.34 -34.24 -26.77
CA SER A 269 -42.81 -34.27 -26.74
C SER A 269 -43.47 -33.84 -28.04
N HIS A 270 -42.79 -33.03 -28.87
CA HIS A 270 -43.29 -32.56 -30.16
C HIS A 270 -42.96 -33.50 -31.34
N SER A 271 -42.15 -34.53 -31.12
CA SER A 271 -41.75 -35.51 -32.15
C SER A 271 -42.66 -36.75 -32.22
N LYS A 272 -43.83 -36.72 -31.57
CA LYS A 272 -44.89 -37.73 -31.68
C LYS A 272 -46.10 -37.12 -32.35
#